data_AF-A0A317VWE3-F1
#
_entry.id   AF-A0A317VWE3-F1
#
_cell.length_a   1.000
_cell.length_b   1.000
_cell.length_c   1.000
_cell.angle_alpha   90.00
_cell.angle_beta   90.00
_cell.angle_gamma   90.00
#
_symmetry.space_group_name_H-M   'P 1'
#
loop_
_entity.id
_entity.type
_entity.pdbx_description
1 polymer ?
#
loop_
_entity_poly.entity_id
_entity_poly.type
_entity_poly.pdbx_seq_one_letter_code
_entity_poly.pdbx_strand_id
1 'polypeptide(L)'
;MGAAEEDAKGGSHSCRPLVYMETLNKIPERPAFQSSLLFDDVDKFEKHLKSRSEDIRQVISSLLSKSPRTTPEASELQTQLAKKLAEEKATLAELEKALSEKQQLEESLEEASLRYMVAEKKLDRARSLTVAKLEKQYILGAQRPGGDSASAPKEEPSASNGATPSGERSPALEEAHSKLVAVSEKQKEQLQKLESENAKLLTQITDLNIKHSRLTDDDYAHTDLFKQLKSQYDDVVTRINHLEATNVQLREEAAKFRSERTAYRNQVDEEAQNAIAEKEMQLMRAETDLARIRNARDELLADQQMRKAAQEQEKTAATKVQELADAGQARITALESEVQRLRMELDKEKSTSKSVDEIPIEELRAKFSNLERQFSMLNTELSSMQVACKKYSSLASQKVTDFSALEEKVARLIAEKSKADQKYFAAMKSKEARDVEVRTLRMQNAKTSDIVSQLKESEAATRSLLANMEKQVSETKEALNSMMNKNYAAQQQVTEKNITIEGLNRQVAELKALSASKDSTLASASSACRQAETEVEGLKVTLADTKKSLENWKNKSLGNSSSEYEMLRTLALCTVCRRNFKNTAIKTCGHVFCKECVEERLTSRSRKCPNCNKSFGNNDYMHITL
;
A
#
# COMPACT_ATOMS: atom_id res chain seq x y z
N MET A 1 -26.98 25.60 -62.68
CA MET A 1 -27.06 24.71 -63.85
C MET A 1 -27.19 23.29 -63.31
N GLY A 2 -28.23 22.57 -63.76
CA GLY A 2 -28.76 21.31 -63.18
C GLY A 2 -27.76 20.14 -63.19
N ALA A 3 -27.87 19.16 -62.29
CA ALA A 3 -28.98 18.24 -61.95
C ALA A 3 -28.98 16.96 -62.81
N ALA A 4 -29.04 15.82 -62.11
CA ALA A 4 -29.44 14.43 -62.46
C ALA A 4 -28.38 13.45 -61.89
N GLU A 5 -28.54 12.77 -60.74
CA GLU A 5 -29.59 11.85 -60.25
C GLU A 5 -29.81 10.61 -61.13
N GLU A 6 -29.48 9.43 -60.57
CA GLU A 6 -30.29 8.20 -60.45
C GLU A 6 -29.36 7.02 -60.07
N ASP A 7 -29.75 5.92 -59.44
CA ASP A 7 -30.70 5.54 -58.39
C ASP A 7 -30.50 4.01 -58.25
N ALA A 8 -30.45 3.42 -57.04
CA ALA A 8 -30.90 2.03 -56.78
C ALA A 8 -30.67 1.57 -55.33
N LYS A 9 -31.79 1.56 -54.61
CA LYS A 9 -32.19 0.79 -53.41
C LYS A 9 -31.78 -0.70 -53.50
N GLY A 10 -31.69 -1.53 -52.46
CA GLY A 10 -32.12 -1.58 -51.06
C GLY A 10 -31.72 -3.00 -50.59
N GLY A 11 -31.49 -3.31 -49.31
CA GLY A 11 -32.49 -3.38 -48.26
C GLY A 11 -32.06 -4.48 -47.28
N SER A 12 -32.35 -4.22 -46.01
CA SER A 12 -32.02 -4.95 -44.79
C SER A 12 -32.71 -6.31 -44.64
N HIS A 13 -32.12 -7.26 -43.90
CA HIS A 13 -32.57 -7.62 -42.54
C HIS A 13 -31.90 -8.88 -41.97
N SER A 14 -31.77 -8.83 -40.64
CA SER A 14 -31.39 -9.85 -39.67
C SER A 14 -32.16 -11.17 -39.76
N CYS A 15 -31.53 -12.29 -39.37
CA CYS A 15 -31.90 -13.04 -38.16
C CYS A 15 -30.99 -14.23 -37.90
N ARG A 16 -30.82 -14.53 -36.61
CA ARG A 16 -30.05 -15.63 -36.01
C ARG A 16 -31.01 -16.80 -35.68
N PRO A 17 -30.57 -17.81 -34.94
CA PRO A 17 -30.16 -19.17 -35.33
C PRO A 17 -31.26 -20.25 -35.09
N LEU A 18 -31.05 -21.51 -35.50
CA LEU A 18 -31.63 -22.68 -34.80
C LEU A 18 -30.92 -24.00 -35.16
N VAL A 19 -30.83 -24.82 -34.11
CA VAL A 19 -30.20 -26.12 -33.95
C VAL A 19 -31.20 -27.23 -34.33
N TYR A 20 -30.79 -28.30 -35.02
CA TYR A 20 -31.03 -29.74 -34.68
C TYR A 20 -30.84 -30.69 -35.88
N MET A 21 -29.96 -31.67 -35.65
CA MET A 21 -29.97 -33.11 -35.98
C MET A 21 -30.40 -33.70 -37.35
N GLU A 22 -29.55 -34.68 -37.70
CA GLU A 22 -29.87 -36.01 -38.25
C GLU A 22 -29.94 -36.24 -39.77
N THR A 23 -28.82 -36.80 -40.24
CA THR A 23 -28.70 -38.01 -41.07
C THR A 23 -29.51 -38.10 -42.36
N LEU A 24 -28.86 -37.89 -43.51
CA LEU A 24 -29.21 -38.56 -44.76
C LEU A 24 -27.96 -38.87 -45.61
N ASN A 25 -27.64 -40.16 -45.65
CA ASN A 25 -27.15 -40.96 -46.77
C ASN A 25 -26.02 -40.47 -47.71
N LYS A 26 -24.88 -41.15 -47.51
CA LYS A 26 -23.82 -41.55 -48.45
C LYS A 26 -24.12 -41.36 -49.96
N ILE A 27 -23.29 -40.53 -50.59
CA ILE A 27 -22.85 -40.68 -51.99
C ILE A 27 -21.30 -40.71 -51.94
N PRO A 28 -20.61 -41.70 -52.56
CA PRO A 28 -19.16 -41.79 -52.48
C PRO A 28 -18.52 -40.77 -53.41
N GLU A 29 -17.95 -39.71 -52.83
CA GLU A 29 -17.11 -38.76 -53.57
C GLU A 29 -15.76 -39.39 -53.94
N ARG A 30 -15.32 -39.06 -55.17
CA ARG A 30 -14.03 -39.41 -55.75
C ARG A 30 -12.89 -38.94 -54.83
N PRO A 31 -11.79 -39.71 -54.70
CA PRO A 31 -10.66 -39.30 -53.88
C PRO A 31 -10.01 -38.06 -54.48
N ALA A 32 -9.92 -37.00 -53.66
CA ALA A 32 -9.12 -35.82 -53.94
C ALA A 32 -7.66 -36.23 -54.17
N PHE A 33 -7.00 -35.59 -55.15
CA PHE A 33 -5.57 -35.71 -55.35
C PHE A 33 -4.84 -35.31 -54.06
N GLN A 34 -4.27 -36.30 -53.36
CA GLN A 34 -3.28 -36.04 -52.32
C GLN A 34 -1.98 -35.61 -53.01
N SER A 35 -1.55 -34.39 -52.70
CA SER A 35 -0.24 -33.85 -53.07
C SER A 35 0.86 -34.82 -52.62
N SER A 36 1.66 -35.28 -53.57
CA SER A 36 2.83 -36.17 -53.42
C SER A 36 4.02 -35.53 -52.67
N LEU A 37 3.76 -34.54 -51.81
CA LEU A 37 4.74 -33.84 -50.97
C LEU A 37 4.50 -34.05 -49.47
N LEU A 38 3.63 -34.99 -49.09
CA LEU A 38 3.55 -35.48 -47.72
C LEU A 38 4.48 -36.69 -47.60
N PHE A 39 5.67 -36.46 -47.05
CA PHE A 39 6.75 -37.44 -46.86
C PHE A 39 6.45 -38.45 -45.74
N ASP A 40 5.18 -38.67 -45.39
CA ASP A 40 4.80 -39.51 -44.25
C ASP A 40 4.90 -41.02 -44.57
N ASP A 41 4.95 -41.42 -45.86
CA ASP A 41 4.94 -42.83 -46.27
C ASP A 41 6.24 -43.35 -46.91
N VAL A 42 7.37 -42.68 -46.69
CA VAL A 42 8.65 -43.14 -47.26
C VAL A 42 9.60 -43.58 -46.15
N ASP A 43 9.39 -44.79 -45.65
CA ASP A 43 10.31 -45.52 -44.75
C ASP A 43 11.77 -45.44 -45.23
N LYS A 44 11.99 -45.41 -46.55
CA LYS A 44 13.32 -45.27 -47.15
C LYS A 44 13.92 -43.87 -46.95
N PHE A 45 13.10 -42.83 -46.96
CA PHE A 45 13.53 -41.44 -46.74
C PHE A 45 13.78 -41.20 -45.25
N GLU A 46 12.95 -41.73 -44.35
CA GLU A 46 13.21 -41.69 -42.91
C GLU A 46 14.49 -42.46 -42.54
N LYS A 47 14.70 -43.65 -43.12
CA LYS A 47 15.97 -44.39 -42.96
C LYS A 47 17.16 -43.62 -43.51
N HIS A 48 17.00 -42.96 -44.66
CA HIS A 48 18.05 -42.11 -45.24
C HIS A 48 18.35 -40.88 -44.36
N LEU A 49 17.33 -40.25 -43.78
CA LEU A 49 17.52 -39.15 -42.82
C LEU A 49 18.19 -39.63 -41.54
N LYS A 50 17.83 -40.80 -41.02
CA LYS A 50 18.48 -41.42 -39.85
C LYS A 50 19.94 -41.74 -40.14
N SER A 51 20.23 -42.44 -41.24
CA SER A 51 21.58 -42.73 -41.70
C SER A 51 22.41 -41.46 -41.89
N ARG A 52 21.86 -40.45 -42.57
CA ARG A 52 22.56 -39.17 -42.79
C ARG A 52 22.75 -38.40 -41.49
N SER A 53 21.82 -38.51 -40.54
CA SER A 53 21.97 -37.93 -39.21
C SER A 53 23.05 -38.64 -38.39
N GLU A 54 23.20 -39.96 -38.56
CA GLU A 54 24.27 -40.77 -37.96
C GLU A 54 25.63 -40.41 -38.56
N ASP A 55 25.72 -40.28 -39.89
CA ASP A 55 26.93 -39.83 -40.58
C ASP A 55 27.33 -38.42 -40.12
N ILE A 56 26.37 -37.50 -40.01
CA ILE A 56 26.61 -36.14 -39.48
C ILE A 56 27.10 -36.20 -38.03
N ARG A 57 26.49 -37.01 -37.17
CA ARG A 57 26.94 -37.20 -35.78
C ARG A 57 28.34 -37.80 -35.71
N GLN A 58 28.67 -38.73 -36.60
CA GLN A 58 29.99 -39.36 -36.67
C GLN A 58 31.05 -38.38 -37.15
N VAL A 59 30.75 -37.55 -38.15
CA VAL A 59 31.62 -36.47 -38.64
C VAL A 59 31.82 -35.40 -37.58
N ILE A 60 30.77 -34.99 -36.87
CA ILE A 60 30.86 -34.04 -35.75
C ILE A 60 31.70 -34.62 -34.60
N SER A 61 31.52 -35.90 -34.27
CA SER A 61 32.32 -36.58 -33.23
C SER A 61 33.79 -36.72 -33.64
N SER A 62 34.06 -36.99 -34.92
CA SER A 62 35.40 -37.01 -35.52
C SER A 62 36.06 -35.61 -35.49
N LEU A 63 35.29 -34.56 -35.77
CA LEU A 63 35.77 -33.17 -35.67
C LEU A 63 36.02 -32.74 -34.22
N LEU A 64 35.15 -33.11 -33.29
CA LEU A 64 35.31 -32.84 -31.85
C LEU A 64 36.49 -33.59 -31.25
N SER A 65 36.76 -34.82 -31.70
CA SER A 65 37.94 -35.60 -31.27
C SER A 65 39.25 -35.13 -31.90
N LYS A 66 39.20 -34.42 -33.03
CA LYS A 66 40.36 -33.78 -33.69
C LYS A 66 40.55 -32.30 -33.34
N SER A 67 39.59 -31.70 -32.63
CA SER A 67 39.73 -30.36 -32.09
C SER A 67 40.93 -30.36 -31.12
N PRO A 68 41.85 -29.37 -31.17
CA PRO A 68 42.94 -29.30 -30.22
C PRO A 68 42.34 -29.41 -28.82
N ARG A 69 42.89 -30.32 -27.99
CA ARG A 69 42.51 -30.43 -26.57
C ARG A 69 42.59 -29.02 -26.00
N THR A 70 41.44 -28.42 -25.76
CA THR A 70 41.34 -27.13 -25.11
C THR A 70 42.13 -27.23 -23.82
N THR A 71 42.92 -26.20 -23.52
CA THR A 71 43.60 -26.11 -22.23
C THR A 71 42.56 -26.36 -21.13
N PRO A 72 42.92 -27.06 -20.03
CA PRO A 72 41.96 -27.37 -18.96
C PRO A 72 41.18 -26.13 -18.52
N GLU A 73 41.85 -24.98 -18.47
CA GLU A 73 41.32 -23.63 -18.25
C GLU A 73 40.21 -23.20 -19.23
N ALA A 74 40.36 -23.49 -20.52
CA ALA A 74 39.34 -23.17 -21.53
C ALA A 74 38.12 -24.09 -21.44
N SER A 75 38.31 -25.35 -21.05
CA SER A 75 37.18 -26.28 -20.78
C SER A 75 36.43 -25.89 -19.50
N GLU A 76 37.15 -25.39 -18.51
CA GLU A 76 36.61 -24.91 -17.24
C GLU A 76 35.81 -23.63 -17.46
N LEU A 77 36.33 -22.68 -18.26
CA LEU A 77 35.61 -21.49 -18.69
C LEU A 77 34.36 -21.81 -19.52
N GLN A 78 34.42 -22.78 -20.45
CA GLN A 78 33.24 -23.24 -21.19
C GLN A 78 32.19 -23.85 -20.26
N THR A 79 32.61 -24.61 -19.25
CA THR A 79 31.70 -25.22 -18.28
C THR A 79 31.07 -24.16 -17.38
N GLN A 80 31.83 -23.16 -16.95
CA GLN A 80 31.32 -22.02 -16.19
C GLN A 80 30.34 -21.19 -17.02
N LEU A 81 30.63 -20.95 -18.31
CA LEU A 81 29.75 -20.23 -19.22
C LEU A 81 28.43 -20.99 -19.43
N ALA A 82 28.50 -22.31 -19.66
CA ALA A 82 27.33 -23.15 -19.79
C ALA A 82 26.48 -23.17 -18.52
N LYS A 83 27.12 -23.21 -17.34
CA LYS A 83 26.44 -23.14 -16.05
C LYS A 83 25.76 -21.78 -15.84
N LYS A 84 26.45 -20.68 -16.16
CA LYS A 84 25.89 -19.32 -16.06
C LYS A 84 24.72 -19.10 -17.02
N LEU A 85 24.81 -19.66 -18.23
CA LEU A 85 23.74 -19.59 -19.23
C LEU A 85 22.53 -20.46 -18.84
N ALA A 86 22.75 -21.58 -18.12
CA ALA A 86 21.68 -22.37 -17.53
C ALA A 86 21.02 -21.65 -16.33
N GLU A 87 21.80 -21.00 -15.47
CA GLU A 87 21.30 -20.15 -14.37
C GLU A 87 20.45 -18.98 -14.94
N GLU A 88 20.92 -18.30 -15.98
CA GLU A 88 20.18 -17.22 -16.66
C GLU A 88 18.83 -17.72 -17.21
N LYS A 89 18.83 -18.86 -17.92
CA LYS A 89 17.60 -19.46 -18.46
C LYS A 89 16.62 -19.87 -17.36
N ALA A 90 17.10 -20.38 -16.24
CA ALA A 90 16.26 -20.70 -15.09
C ALA A 90 15.62 -19.44 -14.51
N THR A 91 16.39 -18.35 -14.36
CA THR A 91 15.84 -17.06 -13.87
C THR A 91 14.84 -16.45 -14.85
N LEU A 92 15.03 -16.62 -16.16
CA LEU A 92 14.05 -16.19 -17.17
C LEU A 92 12.74 -16.97 -17.08
N ALA A 93 12.81 -18.29 -16.87
CA ALA A 93 11.61 -19.10 -16.67
C ALA A 93 10.87 -18.74 -15.38
N GLU A 94 11.59 -18.44 -14.30
CA GLU A 94 11.00 -17.94 -13.05
C GLU A 94 10.36 -16.56 -13.23
N LEU A 95 10.98 -15.68 -14.03
CA LEU A 95 10.44 -14.36 -14.36
C LEU A 95 9.15 -14.47 -15.20
N GLU A 96 9.15 -15.30 -16.24
CA GLU A 96 7.95 -15.57 -17.05
C GLU A 96 6.81 -16.14 -16.20
N LYS A 97 7.13 -17.04 -15.27
CA LYS A 97 6.16 -17.58 -14.32
C LYS A 97 5.59 -16.47 -13.43
N ALA A 98 6.43 -15.64 -12.82
CA ALA A 98 6.00 -14.52 -11.97
C ALA A 98 5.15 -13.49 -12.73
N LEU A 99 5.47 -13.22 -14.00
CA LEU A 99 4.67 -12.36 -14.87
C LEU A 99 3.30 -12.97 -15.17
N SER A 100 3.23 -14.28 -15.42
CA SER A 100 1.95 -14.97 -15.62
C SER A 100 1.08 -14.98 -14.35
N GLU A 101 1.68 -15.18 -13.18
CA GLU A 101 0.99 -15.13 -11.89
C GLU A 101 0.49 -13.71 -11.59
N LYS A 102 1.29 -12.69 -11.90
CA LYS A 102 0.88 -11.29 -11.81
C LYS A 102 -0.34 -11.01 -12.68
N GLN A 103 -0.33 -11.46 -13.94
CA GLN A 103 -1.43 -11.23 -14.88
C GLN A 103 -2.72 -11.92 -14.42
N GLN A 104 -2.62 -13.15 -13.90
CA GLN A 104 -3.77 -13.85 -13.31
C GLN A 104 -4.33 -13.14 -12.07
N LEU A 105 -3.46 -12.58 -11.22
CA LEU A 105 -3.87 -11.80 -10.06
C LEU A 105 -4.53 -10.47 -10.44
N GLU A 106 -4.03 -9.80 -11.49
CA GLU A 106 -4.64 -8.60 -12.06
C GLU A 106 -6.03 -8.90 -12.63
N GLU A 107 -6.20 -9.98 -13.40
CA GLU A 107 -7.51 -10.42 -13.90
C GLU A 107 -8.48 -10.76 -12.75
N SER A 108 -8.00 -11.45 -11.70
CA SER A 108 -8.81 -11.75 -10.52
C SER A 108 -9.21 -10.49 -9.75
N LEU A 109 -8.33 -9.51 -9.66
CA LEU A 109 -8.60 -8.22 -9.04
C LEU A 109 -9.62 -7.41 -9.85
N GLU A 110 -9.51 -7.40 -11.17
CA GLU A 110 -10.49 -6.76 -12.05
C GLU A 110 -11.87 -7.42 -11.94
N GLU A 111 -11.92 -8.75 -11.92
CA GLU A 111 -13.17 -9.48 -11.75
C GLU A 111 -13.80 -9.22 -10.37
N ALA A 112 -12.99 -9.22 -9.30
CA ALA A 112 -13.45 -8.86 -7.96
C ALA A 112 -13.95 -7.42 -7.89
N SER A 113 -13.23 -6.48 -8.51
CA SER A 113 -13.61 -5.06 -8.57
C SER A 113 -14.93 -4.87 -9.33
N LEU A 114 -15.14 -5.60 -10.43
CA LEU A 114 -16.40 -5.59 -11.17
C LEU A 114 -17.54 -6.16 -10.31
N ARG A 115 -17.31 -7.26 -9.57
CA ARG A 115 -18.29 -7.83 -8.64
C ARG A 115 -18.66 -6.84 -7.54
N TYR A 116 -17.69 -6.14 -6.96
CA TYR A 116 -17.94 -5.10 -5.95
C TYR A 116 -18.67 -3.89 -6.54
N MET A 117 -18.30 -3.40 -7.72
CA MET A 117 -19.00 -2.31 -8.39
C MET A 117 -20.46 -2.68 -8.72
N VAL A 118 -20.71 -3.92 -9.14
CA VAL A 118 -22.08 -4.42 -9.36
C VAL A 118 -22.85 -4.56 -8.05
N ALA A 119 -22.21 -5.04 -6.98
CA ALA A 119 -22.81 -5.12 -5.65
C ALA A 119 -23.15 -3.73 -5.10
N GLU A 120 -22.26 -2.76 -5.27
CA GLU A 120 -22.45 -1.37 -4.88
C GLU A 120 -23.57 -0.72 -5.68
N LYS A 121 -23.60 -0.90 -7.01
CA LYS A 121 -24.75 -0.47 -7.84
C LYS A 121 -26.06 -1.13 -7.43
N LYS A 122 -26.05 -2.39 -6.99
CA LYS A 122 -27.25 -3.07 -6.45
C LYS A 122 -27.67 -2.49 -5.10
N LEU A 123 -26.71 -2.12 -4.25
CA LEU A 123 -26.92 -1.51 -2.95
C LEU A 123 -27.42 -0.07 -3.07
N ASP A 124 -26.90 0.70 -4.02
CA ASP A 124 -27.39 2.03 -4.37
C ASP A 124 -28.77 1.98 -5.03
N ARG A 125 -29.05 0.97 -5.86
CA ARG A 125 -30.42 0.71 -6.36
C ARG A 125 -31.39 0.37 -5.23
N ALA A 126 -30.95 -0.36 -4.20
CA ALA A 126 -31.74 -0.66 -3.00
C ALA A 126 -31.92 0.56 -2.07
N ARG A 127 -30.96 1.50 -2.07
CA ARG A 127 -30.99 2.76 -1.30
C ARG A 127 -31.68 3.92 -2.04
N SER A 128 -31.98 3.77 -3.32
CA SER A 128 -32.56 4.85 -4.12
C SER A 128 -33.98 5.23 -3.66
N LEU A 129 -34.16 6.54 -3.52
CA LEU A 129 -35.20 7.34 -2.86
C LEU A 129 -36.69 7.05 -3.14
N THR A 130 -37.05 6.07 -3.97
CA THR A 130 -38.44 5.69 -4.25
C THR A 130 -38.99 4.67 -3.25
N VAL A 131 -38.16 3.78 -2.70
CA VAL A 131 -38.60 2.78 -1.70
C VAL A 131 -38.63 3.38 -0.28
N ALA A 132 -37.62 4.19 0.07
CA ALA A 132 -37.55 4.88 1.36
C ALA A 132 -38.65 5.94 1.58
N LYS A 133 -39.25 6.48 0.50
CA LYS A 133 -40.38 7.42 0.60
C LYS A 133 -41.73 6.71 0.80
N LEU A 134 -41.88 5.46 0.36
CA LEU A 134 -43.12 4.68 0.55
C LEU A 134 -43.18 4.03 1.93
N GLU A 135 -42.05 3.63 2.52
CA GLU A 135 -42.02 3.08 3.89
C GLU A 135 -42.18 4.16 4.97
N LYS A 136 -41.72 5.39 4.71
CA LYS A 136 -41.85 6.51 5.66
C LYS A 136 -43.26 7.13 5.71
N GLN A 137 -44.15 6.75 4.79
CA GLN A 137 -45.52 7.25 4.71
C GLN A 137 -46.56 6.36 5.40
N TYR A 138 -46.16 5.19 5.94
CA TYR A 138 -47.11 4.23 6.55
C TYR A 138 -47.02 4.11 8.09
N ILE A 139 -46.01 4.70 8.76
CA ILE A 139 -45.76 4.39 10.19
C ILE A 139 -45.99 5.55 11.17
N LEU A 140 -46.00 6.83 10.77
CA LEU A 140 -46.18 7.91 11.74
C LEU A 140 -47.11 9.02 11.22
N GLY A 141 -48.39 8.86 11.55
CA GLY A 141 -49.41 9.89 11.46
C GLY A 141 -49.25 10.95 12.55
N ALA A 142 -49.31 12.21 12.11
CA ALA A 142 -49.78 13.41 12.79
C ALA A 142 -49.41 13.64 14.26
N GLN A 143 -48.43 14.53 14.46
CA GLN A 143 -48.41 15.41 15.63
C GLN A 143 -49.00 16.77 15.25
N ARG A 144 -49.77 17.39 16.14
CA ARG A 144 -49.91 18.85 16.21
C ARG A 144 -49.68 19.36 17.63
N PRO A 145 -49.17 20.59 17.79
CA PRO A 145 -48.65 21.12 19.04
C PRO A 145 -49.53 22.22 19.67
N GLY A 146 -49.30 22.47 20.94
CA GLY A 146 -49.89 23.53 21.77
C GLY A 146 -49.96 23.00 23.20
N GLY A 147 -49.62 23.71 24.27
CA GLY A 147 -49.26 25.09 24.50
C GLY A 147 -49.43 25.29 26.02
N ASP A 148 -48.50 26.03 26.62
CA ASP A 148 -48.59 26.79 27.87
C ASP A 148 -48.87 26.12 29.25
N SER A 149 -47.84 26.28 30.09
CA SER A 149 -47.84 26.97 31.39
C SER A 149 -48.53 26.40 32.64
N ALA A 150 -47.65 26.24 33.64
CA ALA A 150 -47.79 26.60 35.05
C ALA A 150 -48.86 25.91 35.90
N SER A 151 -48.40 25.17 36.91
CA SER A 151 -49.22 24.74 38.05
C SER A 151 -48.39 24.77 39.32
N ALA A 152 -48.62 25.77 40.17
CA ALA A 152 -48.25 25.76 41.58
C ALA A 152 -49.33 25.00 42.37
N PRO A 153 -49.00 24.18 43.39
CA PRO A 153 -50.00 23.65 44.30
C PRO A 153 -50.17 24.53 45.54
N LYS A 154 -51.45 24.74 45.88
CA LYS A 154 -51.98 25.34 47.09
C LYS A 154 -51.66 24.51 48.34
N GLU A 155 -51.16 25.18 49.37
CA GLU A 155 -51.22 24.77 50.77
C GLU A 155 -52.59 25.15 51.37
N GLU A 156 -53.17 24.30 52.22
CA GLU A 156 -54.19 24.67 53.21
C GLU A 156 -53.71 24.26 54.61
N PRO A 157 -53.88 25.11 55.65
CA PRO A 157 -53.40 24.85 57.01
C PRO A 157 -54.47 24.20 57.89
N SER A 158 -54.03 23.35 58.83
CA SER A 158 -54.87 22.83 59.91
C SER A 158 -54.72 23.71 61.16
N ALA A 159 -55.84 24.12 61.73
CA ALA A 159 -55.93 25.00 62.89
C ALA A 159 -55.79 24.24 64.22
N SER A 160 -55.08 24.88 65.15
CA SER A 160 -54.82 24.47 66.52
C SER A 160 -55.90 24.90 67.52
N ASN A 161 -55.89 24.20 68.67
CA ASN A 161 -56.33 24.57 70.03
C ASN A 161 -57.78 24.29 70.47
N GLY A 162 -57.86 23.53 71.57
CA GLY A 162 -59.07 23.23 72.32
C GLY A 162 -59.24 24.07 73.59
N ALA A 163 -60.24 23.71 74.39
CA ALA A 163 -60.39 24.12 75.79
C ALA A 163 -61.20 23.08 76.60
N THR A 164 -60.75 22.91 77.84
CA THR A 164 -61.16 22.03 78.95
C THR A 164 -62.55 22.34 79.56
N PRO A 165 -63.09 21.51 80.50
CA PRO A 165 -62.82 21.74 81.94
C PRO A 165 -62.57 20.42 82.72
N SER A 166 -61.51 20.36 83.54
CA SER A 166 -61.48 20.58 84.99
C SER A 166 -62.21 19.50 85.82
N GLY A 167 -61.41 18.65 86.49
CA GLY A 167 -61.86 17.67 87.48
C GLY A 167 -60.76 17.39 88.50
N GLU A 168 -60.89 18.04 89.66
CA GLU A 168 -60.37 17.80 91.02
C GLU A 168 -59.06 17.01 91.24
N ARG A 169 -58.09 17.73 91.84
CA ARG A 169 -56.77 17.25 92.28
C ARG A 169 -56.84 16.56 93.63
N SER A 170 -56.21 15.39 93.72
CA SER A 170 -55.81 14.73 94.97
C SER A 170 -54.27 14.81 95.12
N PRO A 171 -53.73 15.16 96.29
CA PRO A 171 -52.31 15.55 96.48
C PRO A 171 -51.27 14.43 96.28
N ALA A 172 -51.68 13.18 96.02
CA ALA A 172 -50.77 12.07 95.68
C ALA A 172 -50.47 11.97 94.15
N LEU A 173 -51.30 12.57 93.30
CA LEU A 173 -51.14 12.52 91.83
C LEU A 173 -50.20 13.62 91.30
N GLU A 174 -50.03 14.73 92.01
CA GLU A 174 -49.15 15.84 91.59
C GLU A 174 -47.67 15.48 91.68
N GLU A 175 -47.28 14.63 92.64
CA GLU A 175 -45.89 14.20 92.79
C GLU A 175 -45.50 13.14 91.74
N ALA A 176 -46.43 12.25 91.37
CA ALA A 176 -46.25 11.29 90.28
C ALA A 176 -46.25 11.98 88.90
N HIS A 177 -47.12 12.96 88.70
CA HIS A 177 -47.16 13.78 87.49
C HIS A 177 -45.88 14.61 87.33
N SER A 178 -45.36 15.22 88.40
CA SER A 178 -44.11 15.98 88.35
C SER A 178 -42.89 15.10 88.01
N LYS A 179 -42.84 13.87 88.54
CA LYS A 179 -41.78 12.89 88.19
C LYS A 179 -41.90 12.41 86.74
N LEU A 180 -43.12 12.14 86.25
CA LEU A 180 -43.35 11.73 84.85
C LEU A 180 -43.03 12.86 83.86
N VAL A 181 -43.38 14.10 84.18
CA VAL A 181 -43.04 15.27 83.36
C VAL A 181 -41.52 15.47 83.30
N ALA A 182 -40.82 15.38 84.44
CA ALA A 182 -39.36 15.50 84.46
C ALA A 182 -38.64 14.39 83.67
N VAL A 183 -39.14 13.14 83.72
CA VAL A 183 -38.62 12.03 82.90
C VAL A 183 -38.93 12.26 81.42
N SER A 184 -40.13 12.74 81.08
CA SER A 184 -40.53 13.05 79.71
C SER A 184 -39.70 14.19 79.10
N GLU A 185 -39.43 15.25 79.86
CA GLU A 185 -38.55 16.35 79.44
C GLU A 185 -37.13 15.85 79.18
N LYS A 186 -36.58 15.00 80.06
CA LYS A 186 -35.23 14.45 79.89
C LYS A 186 -35.14 13.48 78.69
N GLN A 187 -36.18 12.69 78.44
CA GLN A 187 -36.26 11.83 77.24
C GLN A 187 -36.37 12.67 75.96
N LYS A 188 -37.12 13.77 75.98
CA LYS A 188 -37.23 14.71 74.87
C LYS A 188 -35.88 15.38 74.56
N GLU A 189 -35.14 15.79 75.58
CA GLU A 189 -33.78 16.32 75.40
C GLU A 189 -32.82 15.29 74.80
N GLN A 190 -32.91 14.01 75.23
CA GLN A 190 -32.10 12.94 74.66
C GLN A 190 -32.46 12.65 73.20
N LEU A 191 -33.75 12.62 72.86
CA LEU A 191 -34.22 12.45 71.49
C LEU A 191 -33.77 13.60 70.60
N GLN A 192 -33.88 14.85 71.06
CA GLN A 192 -33.40 16.01 70.31
C GLN A 192 -31.90 15.96 70.05
N LYS A 193 -31.10 15.48 71.03
CA LYS A 193 -29.66 15.27 70.83
C LYS A 193 -29.39 14.22 69.76
N LEU A 194 -30.04 13.06 69.83
CA LEU A 194 -29.89 11.98 68.86
C LEU A 194 -30.38 12.37 67.45
N GLU A 195 -31.46 13.15 67.35
CA GLU A 195 -31.93 13.71 66.08
C GLU A 195 -30.91 14.70 65.49
N SER A 196 -30.32 15.56 66.33
CA SER A 196 -29.27 16.48 65.90
C SER A 196 -28.00 15.75 65.43
N GLU A 197 -27.66 14.63 66.08
CA GLU A 197 -26.52 13.78 65.71
C GLU A 197 -26.80 13.02 64.41
N ASN A 198 -27.99 12.44 64.24
CA ASN A 198 -28.40 11.79 63.00
C ASN A 198 -28.42 12.77 61.82
N ALA A 199 -28.92 13.99 62.02
CA ALA A 199 -28.89 15.02 60.99
C ALA A 199 -27.45 15.38 60.57
N LYS A 200 -26.51 15.47 61.53
CA LYS A 200 -25.08 15.70 61.27
C LYS A 200 -24.42 14.53 60.54
N LEU A 201 -24.71 13.29 60.94
CA LEU A 201 -24.17 12.11 60.28
C LEU A 201 -24.72 11.95 58.85
N LEU A 202 -26.01 12.22 58.65
CA LEU A 202 -26.62 12.20 57.32
C LEU A 202 -26.00 13.25 56.40
N THR A 203 -25.77 14.47 56.89
CA THR A 203 -25.09 15.52 56.10
C THR A 203 -23.65 15.14 55.77
N GLN A 204 -22.91 14.54 56.71
CA GLN A 204 -21.56 14.03 56.43
C GLN A 204 -21.56 12.91 55.39
N ILE A 205 -22.52 11.97 55.46
CA ILE A 205 -22.66 10.88 54.49
C ILE A 205 -23.02 11.44 53.10
N THR A 206 -23.91 12.43 53.02
CA THR A 206 -24.24 13.06 51.73
C THR A 206 -23.04 13.80 51.16
N ASP A 207 -22.28 14.52 51.98
CA ASP A 207 -21.08 15.24 51.52
C ASP A 207 -19.99 14.28 51.03
N LEU A 208 -19.76 13.18 51.75
CA LEU A 208 -18.81 12.14 51.34
C LEU A 208 -19.27 11.42 50.06
N ASN A 209 -20.57 11.13 49.92
CA ASN A 209 -21.11 10.53 48.70
C ASN A 209 -21.02 11.49 47.50
N ILE A 210 -21.21 12.79 47.69
CA ILE A 210 -21.05 13.80 46.64
C ILE A 210 -19.58 13.86 46.21
N LYS A 211 -18.63 13.88 47.16
CA LYS A 211 -17.19 13.86 46.87
C LYS A 211 -16.75 12.59 46.15
N HIS A 212 -17.25 11.42 46.55
CA HIS A 212 -16.93 10.15 45.88
C HIS A 212 -17.57 9.99 44.50
N SER A 213 -18.76 10.54 44.28
CA SER A 213 -19.45 10.46 42.98
C SER A 213 -18.92 11.45 41.95
N ARG A 214 -18.14 12.46 42.36
CA ARG A 214 -17.56 13.49 41.49
C ARG A 214 -16.11 13.79 41.89
N LEU A 215 -15.24 12.78 41.76
CA LEU A 215 -13.79 12.99 41.84
C LEU A 215 -13.35 13.86 40.66
N THR A 216 -12.60 14.92 40.94
CA THR A 216 -12.12 15.89 39.96
C THR A 216 -10.64 15.68 39.64
N ASP A 217 -10.16 16.23 38.51
CA ASP A 217 -8.75 16.14 38.11
C ASP A 217 -7.80 16.74 39.17
N ASP A 218 -8.28 17.70 39.96
CA ASP A 218 -7.55 18.32 41.06
C ASP A 218 -7.33 17.34 42.24
N ASP A 219 -8.31 16.47 42.51
CA ASP A 219 -8.18 15.41 43.52
C ASP A 219 -7.09 14.39 43.13
N TYR A 220 -6.93 14.11 41.83
CA TYR A 220 -5.88 13.24 41.32
C TYR A 220 -4.52 13.94 41.22
N ALA A 221 -4.49 15.24 40.93
CA ALA A 221 -3.27 16.02 40.74
C ALA A 221 -2.33 16.01 41.96
N HIS A 222 -2.90 15.89 43.16
CA HIS A 222 -2.14 15.82 44.41
C HIS A 222 -1.59 14.43 44.73
N THR A 223 -2.05 13.39 44.05
CA THR A 223 -1.62 12.01 44.27
C THR A 223 -0.18 11.80 43.76
N ASP A 224 0.65 11.11 44.53
CA ASP A 224 2.06 10.90 44.18
C ASP A 224 2.23 10.10 42.87
N LEU A 225 1.30 9.19 42.57
CA LEU A 225 1.26 8.46 41.31
C LEU A 225 1.10 9.39 40.10
N PHE A 226 0.22 10.40 40.19
CA PHE A 226 0.01 11.37 39.13
C PHE A 226 1.24 12.27 38.94
N LYS A 227 1.84 12.75 40.04
CA LYS A 227 3.08 13.54 39.99
C LYS A 227 4.23 12.76 39.35
N GLN A 228 4.38 11.49 39.70
CA GLN A 228 5.39 10.61 39.11
C GLN A 228 5.13 10.39 37.61
N LEU A 229 3.88 10.12 37.22
CA LEU A 229 3.51 9.96 35.81
C LEU A 229 3.72 11.24 35.01
N LYS A 230 3.39 12.41 35.59
CA LYS A 230 3.63 13.72 34.98
C LYS A 230 5.12 13.99 34.79
N SER A 231 5.95 13.73 35.80
CA SER A 231 7.40 13.84 35.68
C SER A 231 7.96 12.94 34.58
N GLN A 232 7.50 11.68 34.51
CA GLN A 232 7.90 10.77 33.45
C GLN A 232 7.44 11.25 32.07
N TYR A 233 6.24 11.81 31.97
CA TYR A 233 5.74 12.41 30.73
C TYR A 233 6.59 13.60 30.30
N ASP A 234 6.90 14.53 31.21
CA ASP A 234 7.74 15.69 30.94
C ASP A 234 9.17 15.28 30.52
N ASP A 235 9.74 14.26 31.16
CA ASP A 235 11.04 13.68 30.77
C ASP A 235 11.00 13.05 29.37
N VAL A 236 9.91 12.36 29.02
CA VAL A 236 9.72 11.79 27.68
C VAL A 236 9.56 12.91 26.65
N VAL A 237 8.80 13.97 26.95
CA VAL A 237 8.61 15.12 26.06
C VAL A 237 9.94 15.83 25.80
N THR A 238 10.73 16.10 26.84
CA THR A 238 12.05 16.74 26.68
C THR A 238 13.00 15.86 25.87
N ARG A 239 12.99 14.54 26.07
CA ARG A 239 13.77 13.59 25.27
C ARG A 239 13.33 13.56 23.81
N ILE A 240 12.02 13.58 23.53
CA ILE A 240 11.48 13.63 22.17
C ILE A 240 11.95 14.92 21.49
N ASN A 241 11.79 16.08 22.13
CA ASN A 241 12.21 17.36 21.57
C ASN A 241 13.73 17.39 21.27
N HIS A 242 14.55 16.83 22.16
CA HIS A 242 16.00 16.73 21.93
C HIS A 242 16.34 15.80 20.75
N LEU A 243 15.67 14.66 20.65
CA LEU A 243 15.84 13.73 19.53
C LEU A 243 15.38 14.35 18.21
N GLU A 244 14.28 15.09 18.20
CA GLU A 244 13.78 15.81 17.03
C GLU A 244 14.78 16.88 16.57
N ALA A 245 15.29 17.70 17.49
CA ALA A 245 16.31 18.70 17.17
C ALA A 245 17.58 18.06 16.61
N THR A 246 18.05 16.97 17.22
CA THR A 246 19.22 16.22 16.75
C THR A 246 18.97 15.61 15.36
N ASN A 247 17.76 15.10 15.11
CA ASN A 247 17.40 14.52 13.83
C ASN A 247 17.38 15.57 12.71
N VAL A 248 16.88 16.78 13.00
CA VAL A 248 16.93 17.91 12.07
C VAL A 248 18.38 18.27 11.74
N GLN A 249 19.24 18.43 12.75
CA GLN A 249 20.66 18.72 12.55
C GLN A 249 21.36 17.67 11.68
N LEU A 250 21.17 16.38 11.99
CA LEU A 250 21.76 15.29 11.20
C LEU A 250 21.25 15.26 9.76
N ARG A 251 19.99 15.63 9.50
CA ARG A 251 19.44 15.75 8.14
C ARG A 251 20.07 16.91 7.38
N GLU A 252 20.26 18.05 8.02
CA GLU A 252 20.92 19.22 7.42
C GLU A 252 22.38 18.94 7.10
N GLU A 253 23.13 18.32 8.03
CA GLU A 253 24.51 17.89 7.79
C GLU A 253 24.60 16.86 6.65
N ALA A 254 23.70 15.87 6.63
CA ALA A 254 23.64 14.89 5.55
C ALA A 254 23.34 15.56 4.19
N ALA A 255 22.46 16.55 4.15
CA ALA A 255 22.19 17.33 2.94
C ALA A 255 23.42 18.13 2.49
N LYS A 256 24.10 18.79 3.44
CA LYS A 256 25.33 19.54 3.18
C LYS A 256 26.44 18.65 2.63
N PHE A 257 26.77 17.54 3.29
CA PHE A 257 27.81 16.62 2.82
C PHE A 257 27.46 15.99 1.46
N ARG A 258 26.17 15.73 1.18
CA ARG A 258 25.75 15.30 -0.15
C ARG A 258 26.03 16.37 -1.20
N SER A 259 25.69 17.62 -0.92
CA SER A 259 25.91 18.75 -1.84
C SER A 259 27.42 19.00 -2.10
N GLU A 260 28.25 18.95 -1.05
CA GLU A 260 29.70 19.10 -1.15
C GLU A 260 30.32 17.95 -1.96
N ARG A 261 29.90 16.71 -1.70
CA ARG A 261 30.36 15.55 -2.47
C ARG A 261 29.97 15.64 -3.94
N THR A 262 28.77 16.12 -4.26
CA THR A 262 28.36 16.34 -5.66
C THR A 262 29.15 17.46 -6.31
N ALA A 263 29.40 18.57 -5.61
CA ALA A 263 30.19 19.68 -6.14
C ALA A 263 31.64 19.25 -6.40
N TYR A 264 32.27 18.56 -5.45
CA TYR A 264 33.63 18.05 -5.61
C TYR A 264 33.73 17.03 -6.76
N ARG A 265 32.75 16.12 -6.88
CA ARG A 265 32.69 15.19 -8.00
C ARG A 265 32.62 15.93 -9.34
N ASN A 266 31.74 16.93 -9.45
CA ASN A 266 31.59 17.71 -10.68
C ASN A 266 32.88 18.47 -11.01
N GLN A 267 33.55 19.05 -10.01
CA GLN A 267 34.82 19.74 -10.20
C GLN A 267 35.90 18.77 -10.70
N VAL A 268 36.04 17.59 -10.10
CA VAL A 268 37.02 16.58 -10.54
C VAL A 268 36.70 16.09 -11.95
N ASP A 269 35.42 15.86 -12.27
CA ASP A 269 34.99 15.43 -13.59
C ASP A 269 35.28 16.53 -14.64
N GLU A 270 35.06 17.80 -14.32
CA GLU A 270 35.35 18.94 -15.20
C GLU A 270 36.86 19.17 -15.39
N GLU A 271 37.66 19.11 -14.33
CA GLU A 271 39.13 19.19 -14.40
C GLU A 271 39.70 18.03 -15.24
N ALA A 272 39.19 16.81 -15.06
CA ALA A 272 39.58 15.66 -15.86
C ALA A 272 39.19 15.82 -17.34
N GLN A 273 37.98 16.29 -17.63
CA GLN A 273 37.53 16.55 -19.00
C GLN A 273 38.38 17.62 -19.68
N ASN A 274 38.68 18.72 -18.99
CA ASN A 274 39.54 19.79 -19.51
C ASN A 274 40.96 19.29 -19.78
N ALA A 275 41.53 18.48 -18.87
CA ALA A 275 42.85 17.88 -19.06
C ALA A 275 42.86 16.90 -20.26
N ILE A 276 41.83 16.08 -20.43
CA ILE A 276 41.69 15.17 -21.57
C ILE A 276 41.61 15.99 -22.87
N ALA A 277 40.74 17.00 -22.92
CA ALA A 277 40.56 17.85 -24.10
C ALA A 277 41.87 18.57 -24.50
N GLU A 278 42.63 19.09 -23.53
CA GLU A 278 43.92 19.72 -23.79
C GLU A 278 44.94 18.71 -24.36
N LYS A 279 45.00 17.49 -23.82
CA LYS A 279 45.90 16.44 -24.29
C LYS A 279 45.52 15.91 -25.67
N GLU A 280 44.24 15.75 -25.94
CA GLU A 280 43.73 15.40 -27.27
C GLU A 280 44.09 16.48 -28.30
N MET A 281 43.93 17.77 -27.95
CA MET A 281 44.33 18.87 -28.83
C MET A 281 45.85 18.87 -29.10
N GLN A 282 46.68 18.63 -28.08
CA GLN A 282 48.14 18.52 -28.24
C GLN A 282 48.51 17.33 -29.14
N LEU A 283 47.85 16.19 -28.96
CA LEU A 283 48.06 14.98 -29.74
C LEU A 283 47.67 15.20 -31.21
N MET A 284 46.51 15.80 -31.47
CA MET A 284 46.06 16.16 -32.82
C MET A 284 47.03 17.09 -33.54
N ARG A 285 47.58 18.10 -32.84
CA ARG A 285 48.62 18.98 -33.40
C ARG A 285 49.88 18.20 -33.75
N ALA A 286 50.36 17.35 -32.84
CA ALA A 286 51.55 16.53 -33.06
C ALA A 286 51.37 15.53 -34.21
N GLU A 287 50.21 14.91 -34.34
CA GLU A 287 49.87 14.01 -35.46
C GLU A 287 49.87 14.74 -36.80
N THR A 288 49.29 15.95 -36.82
CA THR A 288 49.28 16.81 -38.02
C THR A 288 50.71 17.21 -38.42
N ASP A 289 51.54 17.61 -37.46
CA ASP A 289 52.94 17.94 -37.70
C ASP A 289 53.75 16.72 -38.16
N LEU A 290 53.53 15.55 -37.57
CA LEU A 290 54.16 14.29 -37.99
C LEU A 290 53.78 13.92 -39.43
N ALA A 291 52.50 14.07 -39.80
CA ALA A 291 52.06 13.84 -41.17
C ALA A 291 52.75 14.81 -42.15
N ARG A 292 52.83 16.10 -41.80
CA ARG A 292 53.55 17.10 -42.61
C ARG A 292 55.03 16.76 -42.76
N ILE A 293 55.71 16.40 -41.66
CA ILE A 293 57.13 16.04 -41.68
C ILE A 293 57.37 14.77 -42.51
N ARG A 294 56.49 13.77 -42.41
CA ARG A 294 56.58 12.55 -43.24
C ARG A 294 56.44 12.87 -44.72
N ASN A 295 55.44 13.68 -45.09
CA ASN A 295 55.25 14.08 -46.48
C ASN A 295 56.47 14.83 -47.02
N ALA A 296 56.95 15.83 -46.28
CA ALA A 296 58.15 16.59 -46.67
C ALA A 296 59.41 15.70 -46.77
N ARG A 297 59.58 14.75 -45.84
CA ARG A 297 60.68 13.77 -45.89
C ARG A 297 60.57 12.90 -47.14
N ASP A 298 59.39 12.38 -47.44
CA ASP A 298 59.17 11.47 -48.56
C ASP A 298 59.37 12.21 -49.90
N GLU A 299 58.93 13.47 -50.00
CA GLU A 299 59.21 14.37 -51.13
C GLU A 299 60.72 14.61 -51.29
N LEU A 300 61.43 14.99 -50.22
CA LEU A 300 62.88 15.23 -50.26
C LEU A 300 63.68 13.97 -50.61
N LEU A 301 63.24 12.79 -50.13
CA LEU A 301 63.85 11.52 -50.49
C LEU A 301 63.64 11.20 -51.98
N ALA A 302 62.43 11.42 -52.51
CA ALA A 302 62.14 11.25 -53.93
C ALA A 302 63.01 12.20 -54.78
N ASP A 303 63.07 13.48 -54.42
CA ASP A 303 63.91 14.48 -55.09
C ASP A 303 65.39 14.12 -55.06
N GLN A 304 65.89 13.69 -53.89
CA GLN A 304 67.28 13.24 -53.77
C GLN A 304 67.56 12.05 -54.69
N GLN A 305 66.65 11.09 -54.75
CA GLN A 305 66.82 9.90 -55.58
C GLN A 305 66.77 10.22 -57.07
N MET A 306 65.86 11.11 -57.50
CA MET A 306 65.80 11.61 -58.88
C MET A 306 67.08 12.36 -59.26
N ARG A 307 67.57 13.26 -58.41
CA ARG A 307 68.81 14.01 -58.67
C ARG A 307 70.03 13.10 -58.74
N LYS A 308 70.16 12.13 -57.83
CA LYS A 308 71.24 11.12 -57.86
C LYS A 308 71.19 10.31 -59.16
N ALA A 309 70.01 9.86 -59.59
CA ALA A 309 69.86 9.13 -60.84
C ALA A 309 70.24 9.99 -62.06
N ALA A 310 69.82 11.25 -62.10
CA ALA A 310 70.17 12.18 -63.16
C ALA A 310 71.69 12.45 -63.21
N GLN A 311 72.32 12.66 -62.05
CA GLN A 311 73.77 12.88 -61.95
C GLN A 311 74.58 11.65 -62.41
N GLU A 312 74.16 10.44 -62.05
CA GLU A 312 74.82 9.21 -62.51
C GLU A 312 74.64 9.01 -64.02
N GLN A 313 73.47 9.36 -64.55
CA GLN A 313 73.21 9.34 -66.00
C GLN A 313 74.07 10.37 -66.74
N GLU A 314 74.24 11.57 -66.19
CA GLU A 314 75.10 12.61 -66.76
C GLU A 314 76.58 12.18 -66.75
N LYS A 315 77.04 11.61 -65.64
CA LYS A 315 78.41 11.09 -65.51
C LYS A 315 78.69 9.97 -66.52
N THR A 316 77.77 9.02 -66.66
CA THR A 316 77.89 7.94 -67.65
C THR A 316 77.84 8.47 -69.09
N ALA A 317 77.00 9.47 -69.37
CA ALA A 317 76.98 10.15 -70.66
C ALA A 317 78.32 10.86 -70.95
N ALA A 318 78.87 11.59 -69.98
CA ALA A 318 80.15 12.28 -70.10
C ALA A 318 81.30 11.30 -70.38
N THR A 319 81.37 10.16 -69.68
CA THR A 319 82.38 9.13 -69.95
C THR A 319 82.25 8.56 -71.36
N LYS A 320 81.02 8.34 -71.84
CA LYS A 320 80.78 7.80 -73.20
C LYS A 320 81.13 8.81 -74.29
N VAL A 321 80.87 10.10 -74.06
CA VAL A 321 81.29 11.18 -74.98
C VAL A 321 82.82 11.26 -75.03
N GLN A 322 83.50 11.15 -73.88
CA GLN A 322 84.96 11.14 -73.85
C GLN A 322 85.55 9.95 -74.63
N GLU A 323 85.03 8.73 -74.43
CA GLU A 323 85.46 7.54 -75.18
C GLU A 323 85.30 7.72 -76.70
N LEU A 324 84.19 8.33 -77.15
CA LEU A 324 83.94 8.64 -78.56
C LEU A 324 84.88 9.71 -79.10
N ALA A 325 85.14 10.77 -78.32
CA ALA A 325 86.08 11.82 -78.69
C ALA A 325 87.51 11.26 -78.82
N ASP A 326 87.94 10.40 -77.90
CA ASP A 326 89.26 9.75 -77.94
C ASP A 326 89.41 8.80 -79.14
N ALA A 327 88.33 8.16 -79.58
CA ALA A 327 88.30 7.34 -80.80
C ALA A 327 88.35 8.23 -82.06
N GLY A 328 87.61 9.34 -82.06
CA GLY A 328 87.63 10.35 -83.13
C GLY A 328 89.01 10.98 -83.30
N GLN A 329 89.67 11.35 -82.21
CA GLN A 329 91.00 11.94 -82.22
C GLN A 329 92.04 10.99 -82.83
N ALA A 330 92.02 9.71 -82.46
CA ALA A 330 92.92 8.71 -83.05
C ALA A 330 92.71 8.56 -84.57
N ARG A 331 91.46 8.68 -85.04
CA ARG A 331 91.15 8.67 -86.47
C ARG A 331 91.63 9.94 -87.17
N ILE A 332 91.43 11.10 -86.57
CA ILE A 332 91.92 12.39 -87.10
C ILE A 332 93.45 12.34 -87.25
N THR A 333 94.18 11.91 -86.23
CA THR A 333 95.64 11.78 -86.28
C THR A 333 96.09 10.84 -87.40
N ALA A 334 95.38 9.72 -87.62
CA ALA A 334 95.69 8.82 -88.74
C ALA A 334 95.48 9.50 -90.11
N LEU A 335 94.37 10.20 -90.30
CA LEU A 335 94.06 10.93 -91.54
C LEU A 335 95.01 12.11 -91.76
N GLU A 336 95.44 12.80 -90.71
CA GLU A 336 96.42 13.88 -90.79
C GLU A 336 97.79 13.37 -91.25
N SER A 337 98.25 12.22 -90.73
CA SER A 337 99.48 11.57 -91.21
C SER A 337 99.37 11.12 -92.67
N GLU A 338 98.21 10.61 -93.08
CA GLU A 338 97.93 10.21 -94.47
C GLU A 338 97.98 11.43 -95.41
N VAL A 339 97.33 12.53 -95.05
CA VAL A 339 97.39 13.79 -95.79
C VAL A 339 98.82 14.30 -95.87
N GLN A 340 99.60 14.20 -94.79
CA GLN A 340 101.00 14.61 -94.77
C GLN A 340 101.88 13.75 -95.69
N ARG A 341 101.69 12.43 -95.71
CA ARG A 341 102.38 11.51 -96.62
C ARG A 341 102.01 11.78 -98.08
N LEU A 342 100.72 11.91 -98.39
CA LEU A 342 100.23 12.19 -99.74
C LEU A 342 100.75 13.54 -100.28
N ARG A 343 100.86 14.57 -99.42
CA ARG A 343 101.50 15.84 -99.80
C ARG A 343 102.97 15.64 -100.20
N MET A 344 103.72 14.78 -99.52
CA MET A 344 105.12 14.47 -99.87
C MET A 344 105.25 13.63 -101.15
N GLU A 345 104.29 12.75 -101.42
CA GLU A 345 104.21 12.03 -102.71
C GLU A 345 103.91 13.00 -103.87
N LEU A 346 103.02 13.97 -103.67
CA LEU A 346 102.69 14.99 -104.68
C LEU A 346 103.87 15.93 -104.97
N ASP A 347 104.65 16.30 -103.95
CA ASP A 347 105.87 17.10 -104.12
C ASP A 347 106.98 16.30 -104.83
N LYS A 348 107.00 14.97 -104.69
CA LYS A 348 107.89 14.08 -105.44
C LYS A 348 107.50 13.98 -106.91
N GLU A 349 106.20 13.90 -107.26
CA GLU A 349 105.72 13.88 -108.65
C GLU A 349 106.00 15.18 -109.42
N LYS A 350 106.04 16.33 -108.72
CA LYS A 350 106.43 17.62 -109.32
C LYS A 350 107.93 17.70 -109.65
N SER A 351 108.76 16.83 -109.07
CA SER A 351 110.17 16.69 -109.42
C SER A 351 110.32 15.67 -110.55
N THR A 352 110.74 16.13 -111.73
CA THR A 352 110.82 15.34 -112.97
C THR A 352 111.66 14.07 -112.80
N SER A 353 111.09 12.91 -113.19
CA SER A 353 111.75 11.60 -113.12
C SER A 353 112.88 11.49 -114.15
N LYS A 354 114.13 11.59 -113.68
CA LYS A 354 115.30 11.16 -114.45
C LYS A 354 115.55 9.65 -114.28
N SER A 355 116.11 9.03 -115.32
CA SER A 355 116.61 7.65 -115.35
C SER A 355 117.48 7.31 -114.14
N VAL A 356 117.35 6.09 -113.61
CA VAL A 356 118.00 5.62 -112.36
C VAL A 356 119.53 5.68 -112.43
N ASP A 357 120.11 5.64 -113.64
CA ASP A 357 121.55 5.56 -113.85
C ASP A 357 122.29 6.91 -113.82
N GLU A 358 121.59 8.06 -113.74
CA GLU A 358 122.20 9.42 -113.77
C GLU A 358 122.07 10.20 -112.46
N ILE A 359 121.65 9.57 -111.37
CA ILE A 359 121.32 10.25 -110.11
C ILE A 359 122.58 10.32 -109.19
N PRO A 360 123.06 11.52 -108.78
CA PRO A 360 124.18 11.64 -107.85
C PRO A 360 123.84 11.05 -106.46
N ILE A 361 124.86 10.52 -105.77
CA ILE A 361 124.72 9.81 -104.48
C ILE A 361 123.97 10.64 -103.43
N GLU A 362 124.19 11.96 -103.38
CA GLU A 362 123.46 12.90 -102.51
C GLU A 362 121.95 12.94 -102.78
N GLU A 363 121.54 12.86 -104.03
CA GLU A 363 120.12 12.87 -104.44
C GLU A 363 119.47 11.50 -104.16
N LEU A 364 120.25 10.41 -104.19
CA LEU A 364 119.83 9.09 -103.73
C LEU A 364 119.65 9.03 -102.20
N ARG A 365 120.54 9.65 -101.42
CA ARG A 365 120.40 9.79 -99.96
C ARG A 365 119.18 10.63 -99.58
N ALA A 366 118.90 11.71 -100.32
CA ALA A 366 117.69 12.52 -100.13
C ALA A 366 116.41 11.72 -100.42
N LYS A 367 116.40 10.92 -101.51
CA LYS A 367 115.30 10.01 -101.83
C LYS A 367 115.10 8.94 -100.76
N PHE A 368 116.18 8.34 -100.25
CA PHE A 368 116.11 7.36 -99.16
C PHE A 368 115.57 7.97 -97.87
N SER A 369 116.07 9.14 -97.46
CA SER A 369 115.60 9.86 -96.27
C SER A 369 114.11 10.25 -96.38
N ASN A 370 113.66 10.64 -97.58
CA ASN A 370 112.26 10.92 -97.84
C ASN A 370 111.39 9.65 -97.76
N LEU A 371 111.88 8.52 -98.29
CA LEU A 371 111.20 7.23 -98.23
C LEU A 371 111.11 6.71 -96.79
N GLU A 372 112.17 6.89 -96.00
CA GLU A 372 112.21 6.55 -94.57
C GLU A 372 111.24 7.40 -93.76
N ARG A 373 111.13 8.70 -94.07
CA ARG A 373 110.12 9.61 -93.51
C ARG A 373 108.70 9.21 -93.89
N GLN A 374 108.45 8.84 -95.15
CA GLN A 374 107.15 8.34 -95.62
C GLN A 374 106.79 7.01 -94.94
N PHE A 375 107.75 6.11 -94.78
CA PHE A 375 107.56 4.83 -94.08
C PHE A 375 107.24 5.05 -92.59
N SER A 376 107.90 6.01 -91.94
CA SER A 376 107.58 6.41 -90.57
C SER A 376 106.17 7.00 -90.44
N MET A 377 105.73 7.81 -91.41
CA MET A 377 104.36 8.36 -91.44
C MET A 377 103.34 7.27 -91.66
N LEU A 378 103.58 6.35 -92.60
CA LEU A 378 102.72 5.20 -92.85
C LEU A 378 102.60 4.27 -91.63
N ASN A 379 103.69 4.04 -90.90
CA ASN A 379 103.63 3.29 -89.65
C ASN A 379 102.80 4.01 -88.58
N THR A 380 102.85 5.34 -88.54
CA THR A 380 102.03 6.16 -87.65
C THR A 380 100.56 6.12 -88.05
N GLU A 381 100.25 6.22 -89.35
CA GLU A 381 98.91 6.03 -89.93
C GLU A 381 98.33 4.68 -89.51
N LEU A 382 99.08 3.61 -89.74
CA LEU A 382 98.65 2.24 -89.51
C LEU A 382 98.42 1.97 -88.02
N SER A 383 99.32 2.46 -87.16
CA SER A 383 99.17 2.34 -85.70
C SER A 383 97.95 3.13 -85.18
N SER A 384 97.81 4.40 -85.60
CA SER A 384 96.71 5.26 -85.16
C SER A 384 95.35 4.77 -85.68
N MET A 385 95.30 4.31 -86.92
CA MET A 385 94.10 3.71 -87.52
C MET A 385 93.74 2.38 -86.83
N GLN A 386 94.72 1.54 -86.50
CA GLN A 386 94.48 0.31 -85.74
C GLN A 386 93.88 0.60 -84.36
N VAL A 387 94.38 1.63 -83.66
CA VAL A 387 93.82 2.07 -82.38
C VAL A 387 92.39 2.58 -82.55
N ALA A 388 92.12 3.42 -83.56
CA ALA A 388 90.78 3.92 -83.85
C ALA A 388 89.79 2.78 -84.15
N CYS A 389 90.15 1.83 -85.03
CA CYS A 389 89.32 0.67 -85.36
C CYS A 389 89.03 -0.22 -84.15
N LYS A 390 90.04 -0.48 -83.30
CA LYS A 390 89.85 -1.23 -82.04
C LYS A 390 88.90 -0.51 -81.09
N LYS A 391 89.08 0.80 -80.88
CA LYS A 391 88.21 1.62 -80.03
C LYS A 391 86.76 1.64 -80.54
N TYR A 392 86.55 1.90 -81.83
CA TYR A 392 85.20 1.90 -82.42
C TYR A 392 84.54 0.52 -82.40
N SER A 393 85.29 -0.56 -82.68
CA SER A 393 84.77 -1.93 -82.60
C SER A 393 84.35 -2.30 -81.17
N SER A 394 85.17 -1.94 -80.18
CA SER A 394 84.84 -2.14 -78.76
C SER A 394 83.59 -1.34 -78.35
N LEU A 395 83.52 -0.05 -78.69
CA LEU A 395 82.35 0.81 -78.46
C LEU A 395 81.07 0.25 -79.12
N ALA A 396 81.17 -0.24 -80.36
CA ALA A 396 80.04 -0.83 -81.07
C ALA A 396 79.57 -2.13 -80.40
N SER A 397 80.49 -3.03 -80.04
CA SER A 397 80.16 -4.27 -79.33
C SER A 397 79.51 -3.99 -77.97
N GLN A 398 80.02 -3.00 -77.23
CA GLN A 398 79.46 -2.61 -75.95
C GLN A 398 78.05 -2.03 -76.10
N LYS A 399 77.79 -1.25 -77.15
CA LYS A 399 76.43 -0.76 -77.42
C LYS A 399 75.45 -1.89 -77.71
N VAL A 400 75.86 -2.91 -78.45
CA VAL A 400 75.01 -4.10 -78.69
C VAL A 400 74.67 -4.81 -77.39
N THR A 401 75.65 -4.98 -76.49
CA THR A 401 75.38 -5.58 -75.16
C THR A 401 74.49 -4.71 -74.29
N ASP A 402 74.67 -3.38 -74.32
CA ASP A 402 73.82 -2.44 -73.57
C ASP A 402 72.36 -2.48 -74.06
N PHE A 403 72.14 -2.56 -75.38
CA PHE A 403 70.80 -2.69 -75.95
C PHE A 403 70.13 -4.01 -75.55
N SER A 404 70.86 -5.12 -75.61
CA SER A 404 70.33 -6.40 -75.15
C SER A 404 69.95 -6.37 -73.66
N ALA A 405 70.76 -5.74 -72.81
CA ALA A 405 70.44 -5.56 -71.39
C ALA A 405 69.21 -4.65 -71.17
N LEU A 406 69.05 -3.60 -71.99
CA LEU A 406 67.87 -2.73 -71.96
C LEU A 406 66.60 -3.48 -72.39
N GLU A 407 66.67 -4.30 -73.43
CA GLU A 407 65.55 -5.13 -73.88
C GLU A 407 65.12 -6.12 -72.78
N GLU A 408 66.07 -6.78 -72.11
CA GLU A 408 65.77 -7.66 -70.97
C GLU A 408 65.17 -6.89 -69.79
N LYS A 409 65.66 -5.66 -69.52
CA LYS A 409 65.08 -4.79 -68.49
C LYS A 409 63.64 -4.37 -68.83
N VAL A 410 63.37 -4.02 -70.08
CA VAL A 410 62.01 -3.69 -70.55
C VAL A 410 61.09 -4.91 -70.41
N ALA A 411 61.54 -6.11 -70.80
CA ALA A 411 60.78 -7.34 -70.61
C ALA A 411 60.45 -7.59 -69.13
N ARG A 412 61.42 -7.40 -68.22
CA ARG A 412 61.19 -7.48 -66.77
C ARG A 412 60.19 -6.44 -66.26
N LEU A 413 60.34 -5.17 -66.67
CA LEU A 413 59.43 -4.10 -66.26
C LEU A 413 57.99 -4.34 -66.77
N ILE A 414 57.81 -4.93 -67.95
CA ILE A 414 56.50 -5.33 -68.46
C ILE A 414 55.89 -6.41 -67.57
N ALA A 415 56.66 -7.42 -67.17
CA ALA A 415 56.20 -8.47 -66.26
C ALA A 415 55.87 -7.93 -64.86
N GLU A 416 56.68 -7.02 -64.33
CA GLU A 416 56.42 -6.35 -63.05
C GLU A 416 55.19 -5.45 -63.10
N LYS A 417 55.00 -4.69 -64.18
CA LYS A 417 53.79 -3.90 -64.42
C LYS A 417 52.56 -4.80 -64.44
N SER A 418 52.58 -5.90 -65.19
CA SER A 418 51.45 -6.85 -65.24
C SER A 418 51.12 -7.41 -63.84
N LYS A 419 52.13 -7.77 -63.05
CA LYS A 419 51.94 -8.19 -61.65
C LYS A 419 51.38 -7.06 -60.77
N ALA A 420 51.83 -5.83 -60.95
CA ALA A 420 51.34 -4.68 -60.21
C ALA A 420 49.87 -4.36 -60.56
N ASP A 421 49.52 -4.37 -61.84
CA ASP A 421 48.14 -4.19 -62.33
C ASP A 421 47.23 -5.29 -61.76
N GLN A 422 47.65 -6.55 -61.78
CA GLN A 422 46.90 -7.65 -61.19
C GLN A 422 46.64 -7.44 -59.68
N LYS A 423 47.66 -7.01 -58.93
CA LYS A 423 47.53 -6.68 -57.50
C LYS A 423 46.60 -5.48 -57.28
N TYR A 424 46.71 -4.44 -58.11
CA TYR A 424 45.86 -3.25 -58.05
C TYR A 424 44.39 -3.62 -58.23
N PHE A 425 44.05 -4.39 -59.28
CA PHE A 425 42.67 -4.82 -59.52
C PHE A 425 42.15 -5.75 -58.41
N ALA A 426 42.98 -6.63 -57.87
CA ALA A 426 42.61 -7.45 -56.71
C ALA A 426 42.32 -6.59 -55.46
N ALA A 427 43.16 -5.60 -55.18
CA ALA A 427 42.97 -4.66 -54.07
C ALA A 427 41.73 -3.80 -54.26
N MET A 428 41.47 -3.31 -55.47
CA MET A 428 40.26 -2.54 -55.79
C MET A 428 38.99 -3.37 -55.61
N LYS A 429 38.98 -4.63 -56.08
CA LYS A 429 37.86 -5.55 -55.85
C LYS A 429 37.63 -5.82 -54.35
N SER A 430 38.70 -5.94 -53.57
CA SER A 430 38.60 -6.08 -52.12
C SER A 430 38.06 -4.81 -51.45
N LYS A 431 38.48 -3.62 -51.90
CA LYS A 431 37.96 -2.33 -51.44
C LYS A 431 36.46 -2.21 -51.74
N GLU A 432 36.03 -2.51 -52.96
CA GLU A 432 34.61 -2.49 -53.34
C GLU A 432 33.76 -3.43 -52.47
N ALA A 433 34.28 -4.63 -52.16
CA ALA A 433 33.62 -5.55 -51.23
C ALA A 433 33.49 -4.96 -49.82
N ARG A 434 34.54 -4.33 -49.29
CA ARG A 434 34.51 -3.62 -48.01
C ARG A 434 33.53 -2.44 -48.02
N ASP A 435 33.46 -1.67 -49.10
CA ASP A 435 32.53 -0.53 -49.24
C ASP A 435 31.07 -0.98 -49.25
N VAL A 436 30.77 -2.17 -49.79
CA VAL A 436 29.44 -2.79 -49.71
C VAL A 436 29.13 -3.25 -48.27
N GLU A 437 30.07 -3.87 -47.58
CA GLU A 437 29.92 -4.26 -46.18
C GLU A 437 29.69 -3.04 -45.27
N VAL A 438 30.47 -1.98 -45.43
CA VAL A 438 30.31 -0.72 -44.67
C VAL A 438 28.93 -0.11 -44.91
N ARG A 439 28.45 -0.08 -46.15
CA ARG A 439 27.09 0.40 -46.44
C ARG A 439 26.02 -0.47 -45.78
N THR A 440 26.20 -1.78 -45.78
CA THR A 440 25.27 -2.73 -45.14
C THR A 440 25.24 -2.53 -43.63
N LEU A 441 26.41 -2.41 -42.99
CA LEU A 441 26.53 -2.14 -41.56
C LEU A 441 25.92 -0.79 -41.19
N ARG A 442 26.11 0.27 -41.99
CA ARG A 442 25.46 1.57 -41.75
C ARG A 442 23.94 1.47 -41.82
N MET A 443 23.40 0.75 -42.80
CA MET A 443 21.95 0.51 -42.90
C MET A 443 21.42 -0.31 -41.72
N GLN A 444 22.16 -1.32 -41.27
CA GLN A 444 21.82 -2.07 -40.06
C GLN A 444 21.85 -1.18 -38.81
N ASN A 445 22.87 -0.32 -38.67
CA ASN A 445 23.00 0.59 -37.53
C ASN A 445 21.86 1.62 -37.47
N ALA A 446 21.43 2.13 -38.63
CA ALA A 446 20.26 3.00 -38.72
C ALA A 446 18.98 2.27 -38.25
N LYS A 447 18.76 1.03 -38.72
CA LYS A 447 17.62 0.22 -38.27
C LYS A 447 17.66 -0.08 -36.77
N THR A 448 18.83 -0.41 -36.21
CA THR A 448 18.95 -0.63 -34.76
C THR A 448 18.70 0.65 -33.98
N SER A 449 19.11 1.81 -34.50
CA SER A 449 18.80 3.11 -33.90
C SER A 449 17.30 3.39 -33.88
N ASP A 450 16.59 3.09 -34.97
CA ASP A 450 15.12 3.25 -35.03
C ASP A 450 14.41 2.32 -34.03
N ILE A 451 14.85 1.07 -33.93
CA ILE A 451 14.34 0.11 -32.93
C ILE A 451 14.58 0.62 -31.51
N VAL A 452 15.77 1.17 -31.22
CA VAL A 452 16.06 1.76 -29.90
C VAL A 452 15.15 2.96 -29.62
N SER A 453 14.84 3.81 -30.61
CA SER A 453 13.88 4.90 -30.45
C SER A 453 12.49 4.39 -30.11
N GLN A 454 12.00 3.38 -30.84
CA GLN A 454 10.71 2.74 -30.57
C GLN A 454 10.63 2.12 -29.17
N LEU A 455 11.71 1.47 -28.72
CA LEU A 455 11.80 0.91 -27.37
C LEU A 455 11.81 2.00 -26.29
N LYS A 456 12.45 3.15 -26.54
CA LYS A 456 12.41 4.30 -25.61
C LYS A 456 11.01 4.91 -25.53
N GLU A 457 10.31 5.03 -26.65
CA GLU A 457 8.93 5.52 -26.69
C GLU A 457 7.98 4.57 -25.94
N SER A 458 8.14 3.25 -26.11
CA SER A 458 7.34 2.27 -25.36
C SER A 458 7.67 2.26 -23.86
N GLU A 459 8.95 2.41 -23.49
CA GLU A 459 9.37 2.59 -22.10
C GLU A 459 8.75 3.86 -21.49
N ALA A 460 8.75 4.99 -22.22
CA ALA A 460 8.12 6.22 -21.76
C ALA A 460 6.59 6.06 -21.57
N ALA A 461 5.92 5.37 -22.49
CA ALA A 461 4.50 5.08 -22.39
C ALA A 461 4.16 4.19 -21.17
N THR A 462 4.96 3.14 -20.93
CA THR A 462 4.77 2.25 -19.76
C THR A 462 5.08 2.96 -18.45
N ARG A 463 6.11 3.81 -18.38
CA ARG A 463 6.39 4.67 -17.21
C ARG A 463 5.23 5.62 -16.91
N SER A 464 4.64 6.22 -17.93
CA SER A 464 3.44 7.07 -17.78
C SER A 464 2.24 6.29 -17.24
N LEU A 465 2.02 5.07 -17.75
CA LEU A 465 0.96 4.19 -17.24
C LEU A 465 1.18 3.81 -15.77
N LEU A 466 2.41 3.47 -15.38
CA LEU A 466 2.75 3.18 -13.98
C LEU A 466 2.46 4.38 -13.08
N ALA A 467 2.87 5.59 -13.46
CA ALA A 467 2.59 6.80 -12.69
C ALA A 467 1.07 7.05 -12.52
N ASN A 468 0.28 6.78 -13.57
CA ASN A 468 -1.18 6.86 -13.48
C ASN A 468 -1.78 5.80 -12.55
N MET A 469 -1.26 4.57 -12.59
CA MET A 469 -1.72 3.49 -11.69
C MET A 469 -1.33 3.76 -10.24
N GLU A 470 -0.13 4.25 -9.97
CA GLU A 470 0.31 4.68 -8.63
C GLU A 470 -0.61 5.79 -8.08
N LYS A 471 -0.96 6.76 -8.93
CA LYS A 471 -1.93 7.80 -8.58
C LYS A 471 -3.29 7.21 -8.21
N GLN A 472 -3.84 6.31 -9.04
CA GLN A 472 -5.12 5.65 -8.73
C GLN A 472 -5.05 4.83 -7.42
N VAL A 473 -3.94 4.14 -7.16
CA VAL A 473 -3.74 3.43 -5.88
C VAL A 473 -3.71 4.40 -4.70
N SER A 474 -3.08 5.57 -4.85
CA SER A 474 -3.07 6.58 -3.79
C SER A 474 -4.47 7.14 -3.51
N GLU A 475 -5.23 7.50 -4.56
CA GLU A 475 -6.59 8.03 -4.47
C GLU A 475 -7.56 7.01 -3.86
N THR A 476 -7.47 5.74 -4.28
CA THR A 476 -8.31 4.66 -3.73
C THR A 476 -7.98 4.37 -2.27
N LYS A 477 -6.70 4.44 -1.88
CA LYS A 477 -6.28 4.30 -0.48
C LYS A 477 -6.80 5.44 0.39
N GLU A 478 -6.75 6.67 -0.09
CA GLU A 478 -7.34 7.83 0.60
C GLU A 478 -8.86 7.70 0.74
N ALA A 479 -9.55 7.28 -0.32
CA ALA A 479 -10.98 7.00 -0.29
C ALA A 479 -11.34 5.89 0.71
N LEU A 480 -10.57 4.79 0.74
CA LEU A 480 -10.74 3.70 1.69
C LEU A 480 -10.57 4.17 3.13
N ASN A 481 -9.51 4.94 3.42
CA ASN A 481 -9.28 5.52 4.75
C ASN A 481 -10.43 6.43 5.17
N SER A 482 -10.94 7.25 4.26
CA SER A 482 -12.12 8.10 4.51
C SER A 482 -13.36 7.28 4.86
N MET A 483 -13.62 6.20 4.12
CA MET A 483 -14.75 5.29 4.39
C MET A 483 -14.57 4.51 5.69
N MET A 484 -13.34 4.08 6.00
CA MET A 484 -13.01 3.41 7.26
C MET A 484 -13.27 4.34 8.46
N ASN A 485 -12.85 5.60 8.38
CA ASN A 485 -13.11 6.60 9.42
C ASN A 485 -14.61 6.85 9.61
N LYS A 486 -15.37 6.96 8.51
CA LYS A 486 -16.85 7.08 8.58
C LYS A 486 -17.49 5.85 9.22
N ASN A 487 -17.01 4.65 8.89
CA ASN A 487 -17.50 3.41 9.49
C ASN A 487 -17.19 3.35 10.99
N TYR A 488 -15.99 3.74 11.41
CA TYR A 488 -15.63 3.82 12.82
C TYR A 488 -16.52 4.83 13.57
N ALA A 489 -16.75 6.02 13.00
CA ALA A 489 -17.65 7.02 13.57
C ALA A 489 -19.11 6.52 13.66
N ALA A 490 -19.60 5.83 12.64
CA ALA A 490 -20.93 5.23 12.66
C ALA A 490 -21.04 4.11 13.71
N GLN A 491 -20.00 3.27 13.83
CA GLN A 491 -19.92 2.22 14.85
C GLN A 491 -19.94 2.82 16.26
N GLN A 492 -19.18 3.90 16.49
CA GLN A 492 -19.20 4.63 17.74
C GLN A 492 -20.60 5.17 18.06
N GLN A 493 -21.28 5.80 17.09
CA GLN A 493 -22.66 6.25 17.28
C GLN A 493 -23.61 5.11 17.61
N VAL A 494 -23.48 3.94 16.96
CA VAL A 494 -24.30 2.76 17.29
C VAL A 494 -24.05 2.31 18.73
N THR A 495 -22.79 2.29 19.19
CA THR A 495 -22.47 1.92 20.57
C THR A 495 -23.05 2.90 21.59
N GLU A 496 -22.96 4.21 21.33
CA GLU A 496 -23.58 5.24 22.16
C GLU A 496 -25.10 5.09 22.21
N LYS A 497 -25.75 4.87 21.06
CA LYS A 497 -27.20 4.64 21.00
C LYS A 497 -27.59 3.38 21.76
N ASN A 498 -26.84 2.30 21.66
CA ASN A 498 -27.10 1.07 22.43
C ASN A 498 -27.03 1.32 23.93
N ILE A 499 -26.01 2.03 24.41
CA ILE A 499 -25.91 2.42 25.84
C ILE A 499 -27.14 3.25 26.25
N THR A 500 -27.58 4.20 25.44
CA THR A 500 -28.79 4.99 25.74
C THR A 500 -30.05 4.13 25.76
N ILE A 501 -30.19 3.17 24.84
CA ILE A 501 -31.33 2.25 24.79
C ILE A 501 -31.34 1.35 26.02
N GLU A 502 -30.20 0.81 26.42
CA GLU A 502 -30.06 0.02 27.65
C GLU A 502 -30.44 0.83 28.90
N GLY A 503 -29.99 2.09 28.97
CA GLY A 503 -30.36 3.02 30.03
C GLY A 503 -31.87 3.30 30.09
N LEU A 504 -32.50 3.56 28.95
CA LEU A 504 -33.96 3.76 28.85
C LEU A 504 -34.73 2.48 29.20
N ASN A 505 -34.27 1.32 28.73
CA ASN A 505 -34.88 0.02 29.07
C ASN A 505 -34.81 -0.25 30.58
N ARG A 506 -33.72 0.13 31.24
CA ARG A 506 -33.59 0.05 32.69
C ARG A 506 -34.62 0.94 33.40
N GLN A 507 -34.77 2.19 32.96
CA GLN A 507 -35.79 3.10 33.50
C GLN A 507 -37.21 2.56 33.29
N VAL A 508 -37.50 2.02 32.10
CA VAL A 508 -38.80 1.38 31.81
C VAL A 508 -39.04 0.18 32.72
N ALA A 509 -38.02 -0.64 32.98
CA ALA A 509 -38.13 -1.77 33.90
C ALA A 509 -38.39 -1.30 35.35
N GLU A 510 -37.71 -0.26 35.81
CA GLU A 510 -37.92 0.35 37.13
C GLU A 510 -39.33 0.95 37.27
N LEU A 511 -39.80 1.70 36.27
CA LEU A 511 -41.15 2.26 36.25
C LEU A 511 -42.23 1.16 36.21
N LYS A 512 -42.02 0.09 35.43
CA LYS A 512 -42.93 -1.07 35.42
C LYS A 512 -42.99 -1.75 36.79
N ALA A 513 -41.85 -1.96 37.44
CA ALA A 513 -41.79 -2.54 38.78
C ALA A 513 -42.50 -1.66 39.81
N LEU A 514 -42.31 -0.33 39.72
CA LEU A 514 -43.01 0.63 40.57
C LEU A 514 -44.53 0.60 40.33
N SER A 515 -44.98 0.58 39.07
CA SER A 515 -46.40 0.45 38.74
C SER A 515 -46.99 -0.83 39.31
N ALA A 516 -46.34 -1.98 39.11
CA ALA A 516 -46.80 -3.25 39.67
C ALA A 516 -46.89 -3.24 41.20
N SER A 517 -45.93 -2.61 41.88
CA SER A 517 -45.96 -2.40 43.33
C SER A 517 -47.13 -1.50 43.76
N LYS A 518 -47.38 -0.41 43.04
CA LYS A 518 -48.51 0.50 43.28
C LYS A 518 -49.85 -0.18 43.03
N ASP A 519 -49.99 -0.95 41.96
CA ASP A 519 -51.19 -1.72 41.65
C ASP A 519 -51.47 -2.77 42.73
N SER A 520 -50.44 -3.49 43.20
CA SER A 520 -50.56 -4.43 44.31
C SER A 520 -50.99 -3.72 45.61
N THR A 521 -50.39 -2.56 45.91
CA THR A 521 -50.76 -1.75 47.08
C THR A 521 -52.19 -1.26 46.97
N LEU A 522 -52.59 -0.73 45.81
CA LEU A 522 -53.94 -0.25 45.55
C LEU A 522 -54.99 -1.38 45.63
N ALA A 523 -54.67 -2.56 45.13
CA ALA A 523 -55.52 -3.75 45.27
C ALA A 523 -55.70 -4.15 46.74
N SER A 524 -54.62 -4.17 47.53
CA SER A 524 -54.69 -4.47 48.97
C SER A 524 -55.49 -3.41 49.74
N ALA A 525 -55.26 -2.13 49.47
CA ALA A 525 -55.98 -1.02 50.08
C ALA A 525 -57.47 -1.03 49.70
N SER A 526 -57.79 -1.32 48.43
CA SER A 526 -59.18 -1.44 47.96
C SER A 526 -59.89 -2.63 48.63
N SER A 527 -59.21 -3.76 48.81
CA SER A 527 -59.75 -4.91 49.55
C SER A 527 -59.98 -4.57 51.03
N ALA A 528 -59.03 -3.89 51.67
CA ALA A 528 -59.17 -3.45 53.06
C ALA A 528 -60.32 -2.44 53.23
N CYS A 529 -60.49 -1.50 52.28
CA CYS A 529 -61.61 -0.57 52.29
C CYS A 529 -62.95 -1.29 52.12
N ARG A 530 -63.05 -2.28 51.20
CA ARG A 530 -64.25 -3.13 51.07
C ARG A 530 -64.56 -3.90 52.35
N GLN A 531 -63.55 -4.45 53.01
CA GLN A 531 -63.73 -5.14 54.30
C GLN A 531 -64.24 -4.16 55.37
N ALA A 532 -63.62 -2.99 55.50
CA ALA A 532 -64.07 -1.95 56.41
C ALA A 532 -65.50 -1.46 56.11
N GLU A 533 -65.88 -1.30 54.84
CA GLU A 533 -67.24 -0.97 54.41
C GLU A 533 -68.24 -2.06 54.82
N THR A 534 -67.90 -3.34 54.63
CA THR A 534 -68.76 -4.46 55.06
C THR A 534 -68.90 -4.53 56.58
N GLU A 535 -67.82 -4.25 57.33
CA GLU A 535 -67.85 -4.18 58.78
C GLU A 535 -68.70 -3.01 59.28
N VAL A 536 -68.56 -1.83 58.66
CA VAL A 536 -69.39 -0.65 58.97
C VAL A 536 -70.87 -0.95 58.75
N GLU A 537 -71.23 -1.61 57.64
CA GLU A 537 -72.63 -1.95 57.38
C GLU A 537 -73.15 -3.02 58.37
N GLY A 538 -72.33 -4.01 58.74
CA GLY A 538 -72.65 -4.95 59.81
C GLY A 538 -72.84 -4.28 61.18
N LEU A 539 -71.98 -3.31 61.51
CA LEU A 539 -72.08 -2.51 62.72
C LEU A 539 -73.34 -1.62 62.71
N LYS A 540 -73.75 -1.07 61.57
CA LYS A 540 -75.03 -0.33 61.45
C LYS A 540 -76.23 -1.21 61.72
N VAL A 541 -76.25 -2.44 61.20
CA VAL A 541 -77.34 -3.41 61.45
C VAL A 541 -77.41 -3.78 62.93
N THR A 542 -76.27 -4.12 63.55
CA THR A 542 -76.23 -4.43 64.99
C THR A 542 -76.62 -3.22 65.85
N LEU A 543 -76.26 -2.00 65.43
CA LEU A 543 -76.69 -0.76 66.09
C LEU A 543 -78.20 -0.50 65.94
N ALA A 544 -78.80 -0.88 64.80
CA ALA A 544 -80.25 -0.83 64.60
C ALA A 544 -80.99 -1.86 65.46
N ASP A 545 -80.47 -3.08 65.58
CA ASP A 545 -81.06 -4.16 66.39
C ASP A 545 -80.95 -3.90 67.90
N THR A 546 -79.83 -3.34 68.35
CA THR A 546 -79.66 -2.89 69.74
C THR A 546 -80.60 -1.72 70.06
N LYS A 547 -80.79 -0.76 69.14
CA LYS A 547 -81.81 0.29 69.27
C LYS A 547 -83.24 -0.27 69.39
N LYS A 548 -83.62 -1.23 68.54
CA LYS A 548 -84.93 -1.92 68.65
C LYS A 548 -85.08 -2.64 69.99
N SER A 549 -84.02 -3.30 70.45
CA SER A 549 -84.02 -3.99 71.74
C SER A 549 -84.19 -3.01 72.91
N LEU A 550 -83.56 -1.83 72.83
CA LEU A 550 -83.68 -0.77 73.82
C LEU A 550 -85.08 -0.15 73.83
N GLU A 551 -85.73 0.04 72.68
CA GLU A 551 -87.14 0.44 72.62
C GLU A 551 -88.07 -0.62 73.22
N ASN A 552 -87.81 -1.91 72.97
CA ASN A 552 -88.56 -3.00 73.58
C ASN A 552 -88.47 -2.99 75.12
N TRP A 553 -87.27 -2.75 75.67
CA TRP A 553 -87.09 -2.62 77.12
C TRP A 553 -87.79 -1.37 77.69
N LYS A 554 -87.76 -0.26 76.94
CA LYS A 554 -88.43 1.00 77.32
C LYS A 554 -89.96 0.85 77.37
N ASN A 555 -90.54 0.13 76.40
CA ASN A 555 -91.98 -0.18 76.38
C ASN A 555 -92.40 -1.18 77.47
N LYS A 556 -91.51 -2.05 77.93
CA LYS A 556 -91.79 -3.02 79.00
C LYS A 556 -91.73 -2.43 80.42
N SER A 557 -91.20 -1.21 80.57
CA SER A 557 -91.02 -0.52 81.86
C SER A 557 -92.19 0.41 82.28
N LEU A 558 -93.23 0.58 81.45
CA LEU A 558 -94.19 1.70 81.59
C LEU A 558 -95.68 1.32 81.49
N GLY A 559 -96.08 0.10 81.89
CA GLY A 559 -97.51 -0.28 81.80
C GLY A 559 -97.99 -1.42 82.70
N ASN A 560 -98.36 -1.06 83.94
CA ASN A 560 -99.48 -1.59 84.74
C ASN A 560 -99.57 -3.11 85.07
N SER A 561 -98.77 -3.58 86.03
CA SER A 561 -99.03 -4.82 86.80
C SER A 561 -99.51 -4.48 88.22
N SER A 562 -100.75 -4.01 88.37
CA SER A 562 -101.34 -3.68 89.69
C SER A 562 -101.67 -4.90 90.55
N SER A 563 -101.65 -6.11 89.98
CA SER A 563 -101.98 -7.38 90.66
C SER A 563 -100.91 -7.84 91.66
N GLU A 564 -99.62 -7.63 91.35
CA GLU A 564 -98.52 -8.10 92.20
C GLU A 564 -98.39 -7.28 93.50
N TYR A 565 -98.72 -5.99 93.45
CA TYR A 565 -98.64 -5.09 94.60
C TYR A 565 -99.65 -5.42 95.71
N GLU A 566 -100.85 -5.87 95.34
CA GLU A 566 -101.92 -6.22 96.29
C GLU A 566 -101.67 -7.58 96.98
N MET A 567 -101.05 -8.52 96.26
CA MET A 567 -100.61 -9.81 96.78
C MET A 567 -99.48 -9.67 97.83
N LEU A 568 -98.48 -8.83 97.54
CA LEU A 568 -97.35 -8.57 98.44
C LEU A 568 -97.80 -7.87 99.75
N ARG A 569 -98.79 -6.99 99.68
CA ARG A 569 -99.34 -6.29 100.87
C ARG A 569 -100.07 -7.23 101.83
N THR A 570 -100.77 -8.24 101.30
CA THR A 570 -101.52 -9.22 102.13
C THR A 570 -100.58 -10.14 102.91
N LEU A 571 -99.40 -10.46 102.37
CA LEU A 571 -98.39 -11.28 103.06
C LEU A 571 -97.80 -10.59 104.31
N ALA A 572 -97.69 -9.27 104.28
CA ALA A 572 -96.99 -8.49 105.30
C ALA A 572 -97.86 -8.12 106.53
N LEU A 573 -99.20 -8.24 106.43
CA LEU A 573 -100.14 -7.90 107.50
C LEU A 573 -100.36 -9.05 108.50
N CYS A 574 -100.55 -8.73 109.78
CA CYS A 574 -100.79 -9.68 110.88
C CYS A 574 -102.04 -10.51 110.62
N THR A 575 -101.94 -11.85 110.71
CA THR A 575 -103.07 -12.73 110.41
C THR A 575 -104.19 -12.70 111.46
N VAL A 576 -103.93 -12.15 112.66
CA VAL A 576 -104.92 -12.06 113.75
C VAL A 576 -105.79 -10.81 113.62
N CYS A 577 -105.21 -9.63 113.42
CA CYS A 577 -105.97 -8.37 113.30
C CYS A 577 -106.12 -7.86 111.86
N ARG A 578 -105.35 -8.38 110.89
CA ARG A 578 -105.25 -7.94 109.48
C ARG A 578 -105.02 -6.43 109.25
N ARG A 579 -104.66 -5.70 110.30
CA ARG A 579 -104.50 -4.24 110.26
C ARG A 579 -103.05 -3.81 110.38
N ASN A 580 -102.32 -4.42 111.30
CA ASN A 580 -100.94 -4.06 111.62
C ASN A 580 -99.95 -5.00 110.91
N PHE A 581 -98.79 -4.48 110.50
CA PHE A 581 -97.73 -5.30 109.93
C PHE A 581 -97.19 -6.30 110.97
N LYS A 582 -96.81 -7.49 110.49
CA LYS A 582 -96.16 -8.51 111.32
C LYS A 582 -94.83 -7.96 111.80
N ASN A 583 -94.64 -7.89 113.12
CA ASN A 583 -93.42 -7.33 113.71
C ASN A 583 -92.99 -8.06 114.97
N THR A 584 -93.68 -9.12 115.41
CA THR A 584 -93.36 -9.85 116.64
C THR A 584 -93.45 -11.34 116.40
N ALA A 585 -92.34 -12.06 116.60
CA ALA A 585 -92.27 -13.51 116.48
C ALA A 585 -92.36 -14.18 117.85
N ILE A 586 -93.17 -15.23 117.97
CA ILE A 586 -93.23 -16.08 119.17
C ILE A 586 -92.06 -17.08 119.09
N LYS A 587 -91.05 -16.94 119.97
CA LYS A 587 -89.79 -17.69 119.94
C LYS A 587 -89.99 -19.21 119.97
N THR A 588 -91.02 -19.70 120.67
CA THR A 588 -91.29 -21.13 120.81
C THR A 588 -91.84 -21.80 119.55
N CYS A 589 -92.34 -21.04 118.57
CA CYS A 589 -92.89 -21.60 117.34
C CYS A 589 -92.56 -20.85 116.04
N GLY A 590 -91.85 -19.72 116.10
CA GLY A 590 -91.43 -18.94 114.93
C GLY A 590 -92.54 -18.15 114.22
N HIS A 591 -93.81 -18.33 114.57
CA HIS A 591 -94.91 -17.59 113.95
C HIS A 591 -94.89 -16.09 114.30
N VAL A 592 -95.10 -15.26 113.28
CA VAL A 592 -95.00 -13.79 113.36
C VAL A 592 -96.38 -13.14 113.28
N PHE A 593 -96.67 -12.29 114.26
CA PHE A 593 -97.89 -11.49 114.38
C PHE A 593 -97.52 -10.03 114.69
N CYS A 594 -98.50 -9.15 114.83
CA CYS A 594 -98.23 -7.82 115.37
C CYS A 594 -98.10 -7.88 116.89
N LYS A 595 -97.27 -7.01 117.46
CA LYS A 595 -96.98 -6.90 118.88
C LYS A 595 -98.24 -6.88 119.75
N GLU A 596 -99.22 -6.05 119.36
CA GLU A 596 -100.51 -5.91 120.05
C GLU A 596 -101.25 -7.24 120.22
N CYS A 597 -101.32 -8.08 119.17
CA CYS A 597 -102.02 -9.37 119.24
C CYS A 597 -101.28 -10.43 120.06
N VAL A 598 -99.95 -10.33 120.16
CA VAL A 598 -99.14 -11.23 121.01
C VAL A 598 -99.30 -10.84 122.48
N GLU A 599 -99.27 -9.54 122.79
CA GLU A 599 -99.45 -9.02 124.14
C GLU A 599 -100.87 -9.25 124.69
N GLU A 600 -101.90 -9.04 123.86
CA GLU A 600 -103.30 -9.26 124.26
C GLU A 600 -103.56 -10.72 124.69
N ARG A 601 -102.91 -11.69 124.04
CA ARG A 601 -102.99 -13.11 124.42
C ARG A 601 -102.14 -13.49 125.63
N LEU A 602 -101.17 -12.67 126.03
CA LEU A 602 -100.42 -12.86 127.28
C LEU A 602 -101.21 -12.35 128.49
N THR A 603 -101.97 -11.27 128.29
CA THR A 603 -102.87 -10.68 129.30
C THR A 603 -104.18 -11.44 129.45
N SER A 604 -104.79 -11.90 128.35
CA SER A 604 -105.90 -12.85 128.38
C SER A 604 -105.37 -14.21 128.82
N ARG A 605 -106.06 -14.97 129.69
CA ARG A 605 -105.63 -16.31 130.17
C ARG A 605 -105.52 -17.40 129.05
N SER A 606 -105.44 -17.01 127.78
CA SER A 606 -105.33 -17.81 126.56
C SER A 606 -103.93 -17.76 125.94
N ARG A 607 -102.90 -18.03 126.77
CA ARG A 607 -101.46 -17.98 126.44
C ARG A 607 -100.99 -19.08 125.46
N LYS A 608 -101.58 -19.14 124.26
CA LYS A 608 -101.31 -20.11 123.19
C LYS A 608 -101.23 -19.41 121.82
N CYS A 609 -100.27 -19.79 120.98
CA CYS A 609 -100.06 -19.20 119.66
C CYS A 609 -101.29 -19.39 118.75
N PRO A 610 -101.79 -18.34 118.05
CA PRO A 610 -102.95 -18.44 117.15
C PRO A 610 -102.81 -19.48 116.03
N ASN A 611 -101.60 -19.67 115.49
CA ASN A 611 -101.39 -20.57 114.36
C ASN A 611 -101.18 -22.03 114.78
N CYS A 612 -100.50 -22.28 115.90
CA CYS A 612 -100.07 -23.65 116.25
C CYS A 612 -100.43 -24.09 117.68
N ASN A 613 -101.19 -23.28 118.42
CA ASN A 613 -101.70 -23.56 119.77
C ASN A 613 -100.66 -23.94 120.85
N LYS A 614 -99.36 -23.80 120.56
CA LYS A 614 -98.28 -23.97 121.54
C LYS A 614 -98.35 -22.87 122.59
N SER A 615 -98.24 -23.23 123.86
CA SER A 615 -98.23 -22.26 124.96
C SER A 615 -96.94 -21.43 124.96
N PHE A 616 -97.05 -20.14 125.25
CA PHE A 616 -95.91 -19.23 125.34
C PHE A 616 -96.09 -18.26 126.52
N GLY A 617 -95.00 -17.98 127.25
CA GLY A 617 -94.98 -17.08 128.39
C GLY A 617 -94.50 -15.66 128.05
N ASN A 618 -94.42 -14.80 129.06
CA ASN A 618 -94.02 -13.40 128.90
C ASN A 618 -92.60 -13.20 128.31
N ASN A 619 -91.70 -14.20 128.40
CA ASN A 619 -90.34 -14.09 127.88
C ASN A 619 -90.16 -14.73 126.48
N ASP A 620 -91.24 -15.29 125.92
CA ASP A 620 -91.21 -16.17 124.74
C ASP A 620 -91.60 -15.46 123.43
N TYR A 621 -91.51 -14.13 123.37
CA TYR A 621 -91.69 -13.36 122.13
C TYR A 621 -90.54 -12.37 121.91
N MET A 622 -90.29 -12.00 120.65
CA MET A 622 -89.29 -11.00 120.25
C MET A 622 -89.79 -10.15 119.10
N HIS A 623 -89.36 -8.89 119.06
CA HIS A 623 -89.61 -7.98 117.95
C HIS A 623 -88.71 -8.33 116.75
N ILE A 624 -89.26 -8.26 115.53
CA ILE A 624 -88.56 -8.39 114.25
C ILE A 624 -88.94 -7.24 113.31
N THR A 625 -88.05 -6.92 112.37
CA THR A 625 -88.27 -5.97 111.26
C THR A 625 -88.39 -6.76 109.96
N LEU A 626 -89.47 -6.53 109.20
CA LEU A 626 -89.75 -7.18 107.91
C LEU A 626 -89.09 -6.46 106.74
#